data_AF-A0A4Q6Y6T9-F1
#
_entry.id   AF-A0A4Q6Y6T9-F1
#
_cell.length_a   1.000
_cell.length_b   1.000
_cell.length_c   1.000
_cell.angle_alpha   90.00
_cell.angle_beta   90.00
_cell.angle_gamma   90.00
#
_symmetry.space_group_name_H-M   'P 1'
#
loop_
_entity.id
_entity.type
_entity.pdbx_description
1 polymer ?
#
loop_
_entity_poly.entity_id
_entity_poly.type
_entity_poly.pdbx_seq_one_letter_code
_entity_poly.pdbx_strand_id
1 'polypeptide(L)'
;MVRYKTPENFQARFVMKDKLLAFFRTNEELSAYERQAALSRGVSERRRKLSIAVIDDEPFKPQMNLESYGYSFTLLGDLRSVEQVRQFPLILCDIVGVGRHFDAIKQGASIISEIKNNYPEKVVVAYTGNVTADPAVRAAIERADAIIQKDIDIEDWISELDRLAILATNPFLVWERVRRRMIDIHVNTRDILLLEDSYVRSIQQRDFNLLHFQNLATRARIGDAARNIALNLVASYMFAALSH
;
A
#
# COMPACT_ATOMS: atom_id res chain seq x y z
N MET A 1 14.26 42.51 -39.67
CA MET A 1 15.19 41.36 -39.79
C MET A 1 14.84 40.36 -38.69
N VAL A 2 13.97 39.39 -38.99
CA VAL A 2 13.52 38.37 -38.03
C VAL A 2 14.57 37.25 -38.03
N ARG A 3 15.34 37.13 -36.95
CA ARG A 3 16.29 36.02 -36.77
C ARG A 3 15.47 34.75 -36.47
N TYR A 4 15.30 33.89 -37.48
CA TYR A 4 14.84 32.53 -37.27
C TYR A 4 15.86 31.78 -36.41
N LYS A 5 15.41 31.19 -35.29
CA LYS A 5 16.21 30.25 -34.49
C LYS A 5 16.59 29.07 -35.39
N THR A 6 17.88 28.77 -35.46
CA THR A 6 18.44 27.66 -36.25
C THR A 6 17.89 26.30 -35.80
N PRO A 7 17.60 25.36 -36.73
CA PRO A 7 17.05 24.02 -36.43
C PRO A 7 17.91 23.14 -35.51
N GLU A 8 19.22 23.32 -35.52
CA GLU A 8 20.18 22.54 -34.72
C GLU A 8 19.98 22.70 -33.21
N ASN A 9 19.56 23.89 -32.75
CA ASN A 9 19.26 24.15 -31.34
C ASN A 9 17.98 23.44 -30.86
N PHE A 10 17.11 23.01 -31.77
CA PHE A 10 15.90 22.27 -31.42
C PHE A 10 16.20 20.78 -31.24
N GLN A 11 16.95 20.18 -32.17
CA GLN A 11 17.35 18.77 -32.07
C GLN A 11 18.24 18.50 -30.86
N ALA A 12 19.22 19.36 -30.57
CA ALA A 12 20.07 19.21 -29.39
C ALA A 12 19.28 19.26 -28.07
N ARG A 13 18.27 20.14 -27.98
CA ARG A 13 17.37 20.23 -26.82
C ARG A 13 16.45 19.02 -26.69
N PHE A 14 16.05 18.40 -27.80
CA PHE A 14 15.22 17.20 -27.80
C PHE A 14 16.00 15.97 -27.32
N VAL A 15 17.20 15.75 -27.88
CA VAL A 15 18.11 14.66 -27.45
C VAL A 15 18.49 14.77 -25.97
N MET A 16 18.69 16.00 -25.46
CA MET A 16 18.98 16.22 -24.05
C MET A 16 17.78 15.90 -23.15
N LYS A 17 16.55 16.15 -23.61
CA LYS A 17 15.32 15.78 -22.91
C LYS A 17 15.11 14.27 -22.86
N ASP A 18 15.36 13.56 -23.96
CA ASP A 18 15.25 12.09 -23.99
C ASP A 18 16.25 11.45 -23.03
N LYS A 19 17.48 11.96 -22.99
CA LYS A 19 18.49 11.52 -22.00
C LYS A 19 18.11 11.86 -20.56
N LEU A 20 17.45 13.00 -20.34
CA LEU A 20 16.96 13.41 -19.02
C LEU A 20 15.81 12.53 -18.54
N LEU A 21 14.88 12.15 -19.43
CA LEU A 21 13.77 11.26 -19.09
C LEU A 21 14.28 9.84 -18.84
N ALA A 22 15.23 9.36 -19.64
CA ALA A 22 15.89 8.07 -19.44
C ALA A 22 16.72 7.98 -18.13
N PHE A 23 17.01 9.12 -17.49
CA PHE A 23 17.66 9.13 -16.19
C PHE A 23 16.73 8.67 -15.07
N PHE A 24 15.42 8.98 -15.17
CA PHE A 24 14.46 8.63 -14.14
C PHE A 24 14.17 7.13 -14.15
N ARG A 25 14.20 6.54 -12.97
CA ARG A 25 13.77 5.18 -12.71
C ARG A 25 12.26 5.13 -12.57
N THR A 26 11.63 4.16 -13.21
CA THR A 26 10.17 4.02 -13.20
C THR A 26 9.75 2.77 -12.44
N ASN A 27 8.50 2.77 -11.96
CA ASN A 27 7.96 1.62 -11.24
C ASN A 27 8.00 0.34 -12.09
N GLU A 28 7.92 0.44 -13.42
CA GLU A 28 8.01 -0.72 -14.34
C GLU A 28 9.29 -1.54 -14.11
N GLU A 29 10.39 -0.89 -13.73
CA GLU A 29 11.67 -1.55 -13.43
C GLU A 29 11.60 -2.42 -12.17
N LEU A 30 10.72 -2.10 -11.21
CA LEU A 30 10.48 -2.95 -10.04
C LEU A 30 9.72 -4.23 -10.41
N SER A 31 8.90 -4.23 -11.46
CA SER A 31 8.19 -5.44 -11.89
C SER A 31 9.15 -6.55 -12.34
N ALA A 32 10.29 -6.18 -12.92
CA ALA A 32 11.35 -7.10 -13.32
C ALA A 32 12.19 -7.54 -12.10
N TYR A 33 12.53 -6.59 -11.22
CA TYR A 33 13.25 -6.85 -9.98
C TYR A 33 12.51 -7.85 -9.07
N GLU A 34 11.19 -7.64 -8.88
CA GLU A 34 10.37 -8.50 -8.04
C GLU A 34 10.18 -9.90 -8.60
N ARG A 35 10.12 -10.06 -9.93
CA ARG A 35 10.09 -11.40 -10.55
C ARG A 35 11.33 -12.22 -10.17
N GLN A 36 12.50 -11.58 -10.13
CA GLN A 36 13.74 -12.24 -9.72
C GLN A 36 13.80 -12.49 -8.22
N ALA A 37 13.34 -11.54 -7.39
CA ALA A 37 13.31 -11.68 -5.94
C ALA A 37 12.30 -12.74 -5.46
N ALA A 38 11.11 -12.79 -6.05
CA ALA A 38 10.04 -13.72 -5.70
C ALA A 38 10.43 -15.19 -5.89
N LEU A 39 11.28 -15.49 -6.88
CA LEU A 39 11.81 -16.84 -7.12
C LEU A 39 12.75 -17.32 -6.00
N SER A 40 13.32 -16.41 -5.21
CA SER A 40 14.25 -16.73 -4.13
C SER A 40 13.61 -16.79 -2.74
N ARG A 41 12.37 -16.29 -2.57
CA ARG A 41 11.65 -16.30 -1.30
C ARG A 41 10.65 -17.45 -1.24
N GLY A 42 10.80 -18.34 -0.26
CA GLY A 42 9.84 -19.41 0.01
C GLY A 42 8.52 -18.87 0.57
N VAL A 43 7.41 -19.54 0.26
CA VAL A 43 6.04 -19.17 0.72
C VAL A 43 6.00 -19.02 2.24
N SER A 44 6.56 -19.97 2.99
CA SER A 44 6.56 -19.93 4.46
C SER A 44 7.32 -18.75 5.06
N GLU A 45 8.33 -18.22 4.38
CA GLU A 45 9.07 -17.04 4.83
C GLU A 45 8.23 -15.76 4.61
N ARG A 46 7.52 -15.68 3.48
CA ARG A 46 6.58 -14.57 3.22
C ARG A 46 5.45 -14.52 4.26
N ARG A 47 4.86 -15.67 4.61
CA ARG A 47 3.78 -15.75 5.60
C ARG A 47 4.22 -15.23 6.97
N ARG A 48 5.39 -15.67 7.44
CA ARG A 48 5.92 -15.25 8.76
C ARG A 48 6.26 -13.77 8.85
N LYS A 49 6.68 -13.17 7.73
CA LYS A 49 7.04 -11.75 7.65
C LYS A 49 5.84 -10.83 7.48
N LEU A 50 4.69 -11.37 7.13
CA LEU A 50 3.48 -10.59 6.97
C LEU A 50 2.78 -10.45 8.33
N SER A 51 2.90 -9.28 8.93
CA SER A 51 2.08 -8.90 10.09
C SER A 51 0.68 -8.48 9.62
N ILE A 52 -0.35 -9.16 10.13
CA ILE A 52 -1.75 -8.93 9.76
C ILE A 52 -2.49 -8.34 10.94
N ALA A 53 -3.14 -7.19 10.77
CA ALA A 53 -4.07 -6.69 11.78
C ALA A 53 -5.49 -7.21 11.51
N VAL A 54 -6.22 -7.54 12.57
CA VAL A 54 -7.64 -7.90 12.50
C VAL A 54 -8.45 -6.92 13.34
N ILE A 55 -9.40 -6.25 12.69
CA ILE A 55 -10.35 -5.33 13.31
C ILE A 55 -11.72 -6.03 13.30
N ASP A 56 -12.11 -6.54 14.46
CA ASP A 56 -13.36 -7.27 14.70
C ASP A 56 -13.77 -7.05 16.16
N ASP A 57 -15.06 -6.93 16.45
CA ASP A 57 -15.58 -6.95 17.83
C ASP A 57 -15.79 -8.39 18.34
N GLU A 58 -15.70 -9.40 17.46
CA GLU A 58 -15.76 -10.82 17.75
C GLU A 58 -14.39 -11.53 17.63
N PRO A 59 -14.23 -12.73 18.23
CA PRO A 59 -13.02 -13.54 18.04
C PRO A 59 -12.78 -13.95 16.58
N PHE A 60 -11.54 -13.79 16.11
CA PHE A 60 -11.13 -14.23 14.77
C PHE A 60 -11.00 -15.76 14.68
N LYS A 61 -12.10 -16.44 14.33
CA LYS A 61 -12.22 -17.91 14.34
C LYS A 61 -11.08 -18.67 13.64
N PRO A 62 -10.60 -18.31 12.43
CA PRO A 62 -9.60 -19.12 11.73
C PRO A 62 -8.17 -18.88 12.24
N GLN A 63 -7.95 -18.00 13.22
CA GLN A 63 -6.62 -17.60 13.71
C GLN A 63 -5.70 -18.79 13.97
N MET A 64 -6.11 -19.72 14.85
CA MET A 64 -5.25 -20.83 15.30
C MET A 64 -4.81 -21.71 14.13
N ASN A 65 -5.73 -21.99 13.21
CA ASN A 65 -5.41 -22.78 12.01
C ASN A 65 -4.41 -22.02 11.14
N LEU A 66 -4.66 -20.75 10.85
CA LEU A 66 -3.79 -19.94 9.98
C LEU A 66 -2.41 -19.68 10.58
N GLU A 67 -2.31 -19.50 11.90
CA GLU A 67 -1.02 -19.39 12.60
C GLU A 67 -0.18 -20.66 12.44
N SER A 68 -0.81 -21.85 12.43
CA SER A 68 -0.10 -23.11 12.16
C SER A 68 0.50 -23.18 10.74
N TYR A 69 -0.05 -22.42 9.79
CA TYR A 69 0.50 -22.25 8.44
C TYR A 69 1.55 -21.13 8.32
N GLY A 70 1.88 -20.46 9.44
CA GLY A 70 2.94 -19.48 9.56
C GLY A 70 2.51 -18.03 9.43
N TYR A 71 1.21 -17.72 9.43
CA TYR A 71 0.72 -16.34 9.46
C TYR A 71 0.83 -15.73 10.86
N SER A 72 0.96 -14.40 10.94
CA SER A 72 1.02 -13.67 12.21
C SER A 72 -0.10 -12.63 12.29
N PHE A 73 -0.98 -12.78 13.27
CA PHE A 73 -2.12 -11.89 13.47
C PHE A 73 -1.97 -11.04 14.73
N THR A 74 -2.48 -9.81 14.67
CA THR A 74 -2.72 -8.96 15.83
C THR A 74 -4.18 -8.55 15.85
N LEU A 75 -4.91 -9.01 16.86
CA LEU A 75 -6.31 -8.65 17.07
C LEU A 75 -6.37 -7.26 17.71
N LEU A 76 -6.88 -6.27 16.98
CA LEU A 76 -6.98 -4.89 17.44
C LEU A 76 -8.32 -4.59 18.13
N GLY A 77 -9.34 -5.42 17.92
CA GLY A 77 -10.69 -5.16 18.43
C GLY A 77 -11.37 -4.03 17.64
N ASP A 78 -12.24 -3.27 18.32
CA ASP A 78 -12.74 -2.00 17.79
C ASP A 78 -11.65 -0.92 17.84
N LEU A 79 -11.46 -0.27 16.69
CA LEU A 79 -10.37 0.67 16.49
C LEU A 79 -10.69 2.00 17.20
N ARG A 80 -9.70 2.58 17.90
CA ARG A 80 -9.81 3.93 18.49
C ARG A 80 -9.15 5.01 17.63
N SER A 81 -8.12 4.62 16.89
CA SER A 81 -7.38 5.49 15.97
C SER A 81 -6.82 4.67 14.82
N VAL A 82 -6.86 5.21 13.59
CA VAL A 82 -6.21 4.60 12.42
C VAL A 82 -4.70 4.51 12.56
N GLU A 83 -4.08 5.24 13.48
CA GLU A 83 -2.65 5.08 13.75
C GLU A 83 -2.30 3.69 14.28
N GLN A 84 -3.24 2.98 14.91
CA GLN A 84 -3.01 1.64 15.42
C GLN A 84 -2.69 0.63 14.30
N VAL A 85 -3.14 0.90 13.06
CA VAL A 85 -2.87 0.01 11.92
C VAL A 85 -1.53 0.30 11.23
N ARG A 86 -0.80 1.35 11.65
CA ARG A 86 0.37 1.90 10.94
C ARG A 86 1.43 0.87 10.60
N GLN A 87 1.71 -0.09 11.49
CA GLN A 87 2.76 -1.09 11.30
C GLN A 87 2.34 -2.29 10.45
N PHE A 88 1.04 -2.44 10.15
CA PHE A 88 0.51 -3.64 9.48
C PHE A 88 0.34 -3.39 7.98
N PRO A 89 1.04 -4.14 7.11
CA PRO A 89 0.85 -4.04 5.66
C PRO A 89 -0.49 -4.60 5.17
N LEU A 90 -1.05 -5.59 5.87
CA LEU A 90 -2.34 -6.21 5.59
C LEU A 90 -3.28 -6.05 6.78
N ILE A 91 -4.51 -5.61 6.51
CA ILE A 91 -5.54 -5.36 7.53
C ILE A 91 -6.81 -6.08 7.09
N LEU A 92 -7.34 -6.93 7.96
CA LEU A 92 -8.66 -7.52 7.85
C LEU A 92 -9.63 -6.69 8.70
N CYS A 93 -10.64 -6.12 8.08
CA CYS A 93 -11.65 -5.30 8.74
C CYS A 93 -13.01 -5.96 8.60
N ASP A 94 -13.65 -6.26 9.74
CA ASP A 94 -15.06 -6.60 9.70
C ASP A 94 -15.85 -5.38 9.23
N ILE A 95 -16.98 -5.64 8.59
CA ILE A 95 -17.85 -4.59 8.08
C ILE A 95 -18.87 -4.20 9.15
N VAL A 96 -19.44 -5.20 9.81
CA VAL A 96 -20.52 -5.05 10.77
C VAL A 96 -19.93 -5.04 12.18
N GLY A 97 -20.45 -4.21 13.07
CA GLY A 97 -20.09 -4.26 14.50
C GLY A 97 -18.91 -3.37 14.89
N VAL A 98 -17.94 -3.13 13.98
CA VAL A 98 -16.76 -2.28 14.21
C VAL A 98 -16.93 -0.83 13.72
N GLY A 99 -16.11 0.09 14.25
CA GLY A 99 -16.07 1.49 13.80
C GLY A 99 -17.16 2.37 14.39
N ARG A 100 -17.79 1.93 15.48
CA ARG A 100 -18.83 2.70 16.19
C ARG A 100 -18.29 4.03 16.72
N HIS A 101 -16.99 4.09 17.00
CA HIS A 101 -16.28 5.31 17.41
C HIS A 101 -16.05 6.32 16.28
N PHE A 102 -16.01 5.88 15.02
CA PHE A 102 -15.76 6.75 13.86
C PHE A 102 -17.05 7.25 13.23
N ASP A 103 -17.97 6.33 12.93
CA ASP A 103 -19.29 6.63 12.41
C ASP A 103 -20.20 5.43 12.69
N ALA A 104 -21.12 5.58 13.63
CA ALA A 104 -22.03 4.50 14.03
C ALA A 104 -22.93 4.01 12.87
N ILE A 105 -23.13 4.82 11.82
CA ILE A 105 -23.95 4.50 10.66
C ILE A 105 -23.11 3.84 9.57
N LYS A 106 -21.87 4.30 9.34
CA LYS A 106 -20.99 3.75 8.29
C LYS A 106 -20.09 2.62 8.76
N GLN A 107 -19.95 2.40 10.06
CA GLN A 107 -19.26 1.25 10.69
C GLN A 107 -17.90 0.95 10.03
N GLY A 108 -17.61 -0.31 9.68
CA GLY A 108 -16.36 -0.72 9.04
C GLY A 108 -16.05 -0.01 7.72
N ALA A 109 -17.05 0.45 6.96
CA ALA A 109 -16.81 1.19 5.73
C ALA A 109 -16.09 2.53 5.98
N SER A 110 -16.39 3.18 7.11
CA SER A 110 -15.71 4.42 7.51
C SER A 110 -14.25 4.15 7.87
N ILE A 111 -13.98 3.06 8.62
CA ILE A 111 -12.62 2.65 8.97
C ILE A 111 -11.81 2.35 7.70
N ILE A 112 -12.35 1.55 6.78
CA ILE A 112 -11.68 1.22 5.52
C ILE A 112 -11.33 2.50 4.76
N SER A 113 -12.30 3.43 4.64
CA SER A 113 -12.07 4.72 3.98
C SER A 113 -10.94 5.51 4.64
N GLU A 114 -10.96 5.61 5.96
CA GLU A 114 -10.01 6.40 6.72
C GLU A 114 -8.59 5.81 6.62
N ILE A 115 -8.47 4.48 6.70
CA ILE A 115 -7.19 3.79 6.50
C ILE A 115 -6.68 4.03 5.08
N LYS A 116 -7.50 3.84 4.04
CA LYS A 116 -7.07 4.05 2.64
C LYS A 116 -6.69 5.50 2.34
N ASN A 117 -7.32 6.46 3.04
CA ASN A 117 -7.00 7.88 2.89
C ASN A 117 -5.65 8.26 3.50
N ASN A 118 -5.29 7.67 4.65
CA ASN A 118 -4.09 8.00 5.44
C ASN A 118 -2.89 7.07 5.18
N TYR A 119 -3.18 5.83 4.80
CA TYR A 119 -2.22 4.74 4.59
C TYR A 119 -2.52 3.98 3.27
N PRO A 120 -2.48 4.65 2.12
CA PRO A 120 -2.82 4.05 0.83
C PRO A 120 -1.92 2.87 0.43
N GLU A 121 -0.71 2.79 0.99
CA GLU A 121 0.22 1.68 0.78
C GLU A 121 -0.30 0.34 1.30
N LYS A 122 -1.17 0.38 2.32
CA LYS A 122 -1.71 -0.80 2.99
C LYS A 122 -2.81 -1.47 2.15
N VAL A 123 -2.93 -2.77 2.33
CA VAL A 123 -4.03 -3.57 1.80
C VAL A 123 -5.06 -3.73 2.90
N VAL A 124 -6.28 -3.24 2.63
CA VAL A 124 -7.41 -3.33 3.55
C VAL A 124 -8.45 -4.25 2.93
N VAL A 125 -8.78 -5.32 3.65
CA VAL A 125 -9.69 -6.36 3.20
C VAL A 125 -10.95 -6.27 4.03
N ALA A 126 -12.08 -6.12 3.36
CA ALA A 126 -13.36 -6.27 4.01
C ALA A 126 -13.63 -7.76 4.17
N TYR A 127 -13.76 -8.26 5.39
CA TYR A 127 -14.15 -9.66 5.58
C TYR A 127 -15.50 -9.74 6.28
N THR A 128 -16.42 -10.51 5.71
CA THR A 128 -17.84 -10.46 6.08
C THR A 128 -18.44 -11.86 6.13
N GLY A 129 -19.34 -12.10 7.08
CA GLY A 129 -20.10 -13.35 7.16
C GLY A 129 -21.27 -13.43 6.19
N ASN A 130 -21.78 -12.30 5.69
CA ASN A 130 -22.88 -12.26 4.72
C ASN A 130 -22.77 -11.00 3.85
N VAL A 131 -22.87 -11.17 2.53
CA VAL A 131 -23.01 -10.04 1.59
C VAL A 131 -24.49 -9.64 1.59
N THR A 132 -24.87 -8.74 2.50
CA THR A 132 -26.24 -8.23 2.57
C THR A 132 -26.47 -7.06 1.61
N ALA A 133 -27.73 -6.67 1.41
CA ALA A 133 -28.08 -5.46 0.66
C ALA A 133 -27.81 -4.15 1.44
N ASP A 134 -27.12 -4.23 2.59
CA ASP A 134 -26.83 -3.07 3.44
C ASP A 134 -25.93 -2.06 2.69
N PRO A 135 -26.32 -0.78 2.60
CA PRO A 135 -25.50 0.27 2.01
C PRO A 135 -24.09 0.39 2.61
N ALA A 136 -23.92 0.18 3.92
CA ALA A 136 -22.61 0.20 4.58
C ALA A 136 -21.73 -0.96 4.10
N VAL A 137 -22.31 -2.14 3.90
CA VAL A 137 -21.60 -3.30 3.35
C VAL A 137 -21.16 -3.05 1.91
N ARG A 138 -22.04 -2.52 1.07
CA ARG A 138 -21.67 -2.14 -0.31
C ARG A 138 -20.58 -1.08 -0.34
N ALA A 139 -20.71 -0.06 0.50
CA ALA A 139 -19.73 1.01 0.63
C ALA A 139 -18.34 0.50 1.10
N ALA A 140 -18.29 -0.46 2.01
CA ALA A 140 -17.05 -1.11 2.43
C ALA A 140 -16.43 -1.92 1.27
N ILE A 141 -17.26 -2.72 0.59
CA ILE A 141 -16.86 -3.54 -0.55
C ILE A 141 -16.25 -2.70 -1.68
N GLU A 142 -16.87 -1.57 -2.03
CA GLU A 142 -16.37 -0.67 -3.07
C GLU A 142 -15.02 -0.03 -2.75
N ARG A 143 -14.66 0.06 -1.46
CA ARG A 143 -13.47 0.78 -0.99
C ARG A 143 -12.33 -0.14 -0.57
N ALA A 144 -12.63 -1.38 -0.20
CA ALA A 144 -11.64 -2.37 0.17
C ALA A 144 -10.82 -2.82 -1.06
N ASP A 145 -9.59 -3.27 -0.82
CA ASP A 145 -8.74 -3.84 -1.87
C ASP A 145 -9.17 -5.28 -2.24
N ALA A 146 -9.87 -5.96 -1.33
CA ALA A 146 -10.41 -7.30 -1.52
C ALA A 146 -11.54 -7.59 -0.53
N ILE A 147 -12.24 -8.70 -0.76
CA ILE A 147 -13.31 -9.22 0.10
C ILE A 147 -13.02 -10.67 0.43
N ILE A 148 -13.19 -11.04 1.71
CA ILE A 148 -13.14 -12.44 2.15
C ILE A 148 -14.46 -12.79 2.83
N GLN A 149 -15.06 -13.93 2.48
CA GLN A 149 -16.22 -14.43 3.20
C GLN A 149 -15.76 -15.21 4.46
N LYS A 150 -16.41 -14.99 5.61
CA LYS A 150 -15.99 -15.62 6.90
C LYS A 150 -16.17 -17.14 6.91
N ASP A 151 -17.00 -17.70 6.02
CA ASP A 151 -17.40 -19.10 5.95
C ASP A 151 -16.64 -19.93 4.90
N ILE A 152 -15.64 -19.36 4.23
CA ILE A 152 -14.75 -20.14 3.35
C ILE A 152 -13.91 -21.13 4.16
N ASP A 153 -13.47 -22.20 3.51
CA ASP A 153 -12.61 -23.19 4.14
C ASP A 153 -11.18 -22.68 4.36
N ILE A 154 -10.39 -23.46 5.11
CA ILE A 154 -9.02 -23.08 5.45
C ILE A 154 -8.10 -23.05 4.23
N GLU A 155 -8.35 -23.88 3.21
CA GLU A 155 -7.53 -23.89 1.99
C GLU A 155 -7.73 -22.60 1.18
N ASP A 156 -8.98 -22.16 1.05
CA ASP A 156 -9.35 -20.90 0.43
C ASP A 156 -8.79 -19.71 1.21
N TRP A 157 -8.86 -19.72 2.55
CA TRP A 157 -8.21 -18.70 3.39
C TRP A 157 -6.71 -18.60 3.11
N ILE A 158 -6.02 -19.74 3.00
CA ILE A 158 -4.58 -19.77 2.73
C ILE A 158 -4.27 -19.18 1.36
N SER A 159 -5.02 -19.60 0.34
CA SER A 159 -4.86 -19.11 -1.04
C SER A 159 -5.04 -17.59 -1.11
N GLU A 160 -6.08 -17.09 -0.45
CA GLU A 160 -6.42 -15.68 -0.47
C GLU A 160 -5.44 -14.83 0.34
N LEU A 161 -4.99 -15.30 1.51
CA LEU A 161 -3.96 -14.61 2.28
C LEU A 161 -2.60 -14.61 1.57
N ASP A 162 -2.21 -15.68 0.87
CA ASP A 162 -0.98 -15.69 0.07
C ASP A 162 -1.06 -14.68 -1.08
N ARG A 163 -2.22 -14.58 -1.74
CA ARG A 163 -2.47 -13.56 -2.78
C ARG A 163 -2.39 -12.15 -2.20
N LEU A 164 -3.04 -11.91 -1.07
CA LEU A 164 -3.04 -10.61 -0.37
C LEU A 164 -1.66 -10.24 0.17
N ALA A 165 -0.86 -11.21 0.61
CA ALA A 165 0.52 -11.01 1.02
C ALA A 165 1.34 -10.39 -0.11
N ILE A 166 1.19 -10.90 -1.34
CA ILE A 166 1.85 -10.35 -2.52
C ILE A 166 1.36 -8.92 -2.77
N LEU A 167 0.06 -8.68 -2.72
CA LEU A 167 -0.49 -7.33 -2.91
C LEU A 167 0.08 -6.34 -1.87
N ALA A 168 0.20 -6.76 -0.62
CA ALA A 168 0.61 -5.92 0.50
C ALA A 168 2.11 -5.63 0.53
N THR A 169 2.94 -6.58 0.07
CA THR A 169 4.40 -6.51 0.24
C THR A 169 5.18 -6.24 -1.04
N ASN A 170 4.58 -6.44 -2.21
CA ASN A 170 5.26 -6.19 -3.48
C ASN A 170 5.49 -4.67 -3.67
N PRO A 171 6.75 -4.19 -3.72
CA PRO A 171 7.08 -2.78 -3.85
C PRO A 171 6.46 -2.09 -5.07
N PHE A 172 6.29 -2.81 -6.17
CA PHE A 172 5.61 -2.31 -7.38
C PHE A 172 4.16 -1.95 -7.08
N LEU A 173 3.41 -2.88 -6.48
CA LEU A 173 1.99 -2.72 -6.18
C LEU A 173 1.76 -1.71 -5.05
N VAL A 174 2.66 -1.69 -4.07
CA VAL A 174 2.69 -0.68 -3.00
C VAL A 174 2.78 0.72 -3.60
N TRP A 175 3.75 0.95 -4.49
CA TRP A 175 3.92 2.25 -5.12
C TRP A 175 2.74 2.63 -6.00
N GLU A 176 2.15 1.69 -6.74
CA GLU A 176 0.96 1.99 -7.54
C GLU A 176 -0.20 2.56 -6.71
N ARG A 177 -0.46 2.00 -5.53
CA ARG A 177 -1.53 2.49 -4.65
C ARG A 177 -1.21 3.88 -4.11
N VAL A 178 0.03 4.10 -3.66
CA VAL A 178 0.51 5.40 -3.20
C VAL A 178 0.40 6.44 -4.32
N ARG A 179 0.85 6.10 -5.53
CA ARG A 179 0.78 6.97 -6.72
C ARG A 179 -0.66 7.34 -7.05
N ARG A 180 -1.59 6.38 -7.07
CA ARG A 180 -3.03 6.63 -7.30
C ARG A 180 -3.57 7.64 -6.29
N ARG A 181 -3.28 7.43 -5.00
CA ARG A 181 -3.71 8.37 -3.95
C ARG A 181 -3.13 9.77 -4.13
N MET A 182 -1.86 9.88 -4.52
CA MET A 182 -1.23 11.18 -4.81
C MET A 182 -1.90 11.89 -6.00
N ILE A 183 -2.33 11.16 -7.03
CA ILE A 183 -3.08 11.70 -8.16
C ILE A 183 -4.46 12.20 -7.69
N ASP A 184 -5.16 11.42 -6.86
CA ASP A 184 -6.50 11.75 -6.35
C ASP A 184 -6.50 13.04 -5.52
N ILE A 185 -5.42 13.31 -4.78
CA ILE A 185 -5.24 14.56 -4.00
C ILE A 185 -4.51 15.66 -4.78
N HIS A 186 -4.39 15.50 -6.11
CA HIS A 186 -3.84 16.49 -7.04
C HIS A 186 -2.37 16.88 -6.78
N VAL A 187 -1.53 15.94 -6.35
CA VAL A 187 -0.08 16.16 -6.31
C VAL A 187 0.44 16.38 -7.73
N ASN A 188 1.36 17.32 -7.89
CA ASN A 188 1.96 17.60 -9.18
C ASN A 188 2.66 16.36 -9.74
N THR A 189 2.40 16.02 -11.01
CA THR A 189 3.00 14.86 -11.68
C THR A 189 4.53 14.87 -11.64
N ARG A 190 5.16 16.04 -11.66
CA ARG A 190 6.62 16.17 -11.52
C ARG A 190 7.10 15.69 -10.16
N ASP A 191 6.40 16.04 -9.08
CA ASP A 191 6.77 15.61 -7.73
C ASP A 191 6.54 14.12 -7.55
N ILE A 192 5.44 13.58 -8.10
CA ILE A 192 5.18 12.14 -8.14
C ILE A 192 6.32 11.40 -8.86
N LEU A 193 6.76 11.89 -10.02
CA LEU A 193 7.87 11.30 -10.78
C LEU A 193 9.19 11.31 -9.97
N LEU A 194 9.50 12.42 -9.30
CA LEU A 194 10.71 12.53 -8.48
C LEU A 194 10.67 11.56 -7.29
N LEU A 195 9.52 11.44 -6.63
CA LEU A 195 9.32 10.49 -5.53
C LEU A 195 9.43 9.04 -6.02
N GLU A 196 8.85 8.74 -7.18
CA GLU A 196 8.94 7.41 -7.80
C GLU A 196 10.38 7.01 -8.09
N ASP A 197 11.14 7.88 -8.77
CA ASP A 197 12.55 7.62 -9.07
C ASP A 197 13.33 7.33 -7.79
N SER A 198 13.12 8.15 -6.76
CA SER A 198 13.78 7.94 -5.47
C SER A 198 13.36 6.63 -4.79
N TYR A 199 12.07 6.27 -4.85
CA TYR A 199 11.55 5.04 -4.28
C TYR A 199 12.16 3.83 -4.98
N VAL A 200 12.10 3.78 -6.32
CA VAL A 200 12.62 2.66 -7.13
C VAL A 200 14.11 2.45 -6.87
N ARG A 201 14.91 3.53 -6.83
CA ARG A 201 16.34 3.45 -6.52
C ARG A 201 16.59 2.88 -5.13
N SER A 202 15.87 3.35 -4.11
CA SER A 202 16.03 2.85 -2.74
C SER A 202 15.70 1.36 -2.64
N ILE A 203 14.64 0.88 -3.30
CA ILE A 203 14.32 -0.56 -3.34
C ILE A 203 15.44 -1.37 -4.02
N GLN A 204 15.90 -0.92 -5.20
CA GLN A 204 16.98 -1.59 -5.94
C GLN A 204 18.29 -1.64 -5.14
N GLN A 205 18.58 -0.59 -4.37
CA GLN A 205 19.77 -0.47 -3.53
C GLN A 205 19.61 -1.12 -2.14
N ARG A 206 18.43 -1.66 -1.81
CA ARG A 206 18.10 -2.21 -0.48
C ARG A 206 18.28 -1.19 0.65
N ASP A 207 17.93 0.07 0.37
CA ASP A 207 17.86 1.14 1.38
C ASP A 207 16.57 1.00 2.20
N PHE A 208 16.68 0.27 3.32
CA PHE A 208 15.57 -0.02 4.23
C PHE A 208 14.95 1.20 4.92
N ASN A 209 15.67 2.33 4.95
CA ASN A 209 15.19 3.55 5.59
C ASN A 209 14.60 4.55 4.60
N LEU A 210 14.67 4.25 3.28
CA LEU A 210 14.20 5.15 2.23
C LEU A 210 14.72 6.58 2.42
N LEU A 211 16.00 6.74 2.82
CA LEU A 211 16.51 8.00 3.35
C LEU A 211 16.45 9.13 2.31
N HIS A 212 16.83 8.82 1.06
CA HIS A 212 16.76 9.81 -0.02
C HIS A 212 15.29 10.19 -0.32
N PHE A 213 14.40 9.21 -0.32
CA PHE A 213 12.97 9.41 -0.54
C PHE A 213 12.35 10.28 0.56
N GLN A 214 12.65 9.99 1.84
CA GLN A 214 12.18 10.76 2.99
C GLN A 214 12.66 12.22 2.92
N ASN A 215 13.94 12.43 2.60
CA ASN A 215 14.50 13.77 2.44
C ASN A 215 13.83 14.55 1.32
N LEU A 216 13.57 13.88 0.18
CA LEU A 216 12.86 14.47 -0.94
C LEU A 216 11.43 14.85 -0.57
N ALA A 217 10.67 13.93 0.05
CA ALA A 217 9.29 14.18 0.48
C ALA A 217 9.19 15.35 1.48
N THR A 218 10.17 15.50 2.36
CA THR A 218 10.21 16.58 3.37
C THR A 218 10.49 17.95 2.74
N ARG A 219 11.31 18.00 1.69
CA ARG A 219 11.75 19.25 1.03
C ARG A 219 10.87 19.65 -0.15
N ALA A 220 10.17 18.70 -0.75
CA ALA A 220 9.30 18.93 -1.88
C ALA A 220 8.15 19.87 -1.49
N ARG A 221 7.71 20.69 -2.45
CA ARG A 221 6.55 21.58 -2.28
C ARG A 221 5.25 20.82 -2.50
N ILE A 222 5.14 19.66 -1.85
CA ILE A 222 3.93 18.84 -1.81
C ILE A 222 3.10 19.25 -0.58
N GLY A 223 1.77 19.21 -0.72
CA GLY A 223 0.85 19.50 0.40
C GLY A 223 1.02 18.51 1.55
N ASP A 224 0.56 18.89 2.75
CA ASP A 224 0.77 18.12 3.98
C ASP A 224 0.21 16.70 3.89
N ALA A 225 -0.95 16.51 3.26
CA ALA A 225 -1.53 15.19 3.03
C ALA A 225 -0.60 14.27 2.23
N ALA A 226 -0.03 14.77 1.13
CA ALA A 226 0.89 14.02 0.29
C ALA A 226 2.20 13.70 1.02
N ARG A 227 2.69 14.66 1.81
CA ARG A 227 3.87 14.47 2.65
C ARG A 227 3.64 13.38 3.70
N ASN A 228 2.50 13.40 4.37
CA ASN A 228 2.14 12.39 5.36
C ASN A 228 2.05 11.00 4.74
N ILE A 229 1.45 10.87 3.55
CA ILE A 229 1.43 9.60 2.79
C ILE A 229 2.85 9.11 2.53
N ALA A 230 3.75 9.97 2.05
CA ALA A 230 5.13 9.60 1.77
C ALA A 230 5.88 9.17 3.06
N LEU A 231 5.72 9.89 4.16
CA LEU A 231 6.36 9.56 5.44
C LEU A 231 5.78 8.27 6.07
N ASN A 232 4.50 7.99 5.86
CA ASN A 232 3.86 6.74 6.29
C ASN A 232 4.36 5.54 5.49
N LEU A 233 4.62 5.71 4.19
CA LEU A 233 5.27 4.69 3.37
C LEU A 233 6.66 4.35 3.91
N VAL A 234 7.47 5.37 4.27
CA VAL A 234 8.80 5.18 4.87
C VAL A 234 8.71 4.36 6.15
N ALA A 235 7.82 4.74 7.07
CA ALA A 235 7.64 4.02 8.31
C ALA A 235 7.22 2.56 8.07
N SER A 236 6.30 2.30 7.14
CA SER A 236 5.86 0.96 6.79
C SER A 236 7.00 0.08 6.27
N TYR A 237 7.88 0.65 5.43
CA TYR A 237 9.03 -0.07 4.90
C TYR A 237 10.09 -0.37 5.98
N MET A 238 10.35 0.59 6.88
CA MET A 238 11.23 0.39 8.03
C MET A 238 10.75 -0.74 8.94
N PHE A 239 9.45 -0.78 9.27
CA PHE A 239 8.89 -1.86 10.09
C PHE A 239 9.00 -3.23 9.40
N ALA A 240 8.73 -3.28 8.09
CA ALA A 240 8.90 -4.51 7.32
C ALA A 240 10.36 -5.00 7.33
N ALA A 241 11.33 -4.08 7.24
CA ALA A 241 12.76 -4.41 7.24
C ALA A 241 13.30 -4.81 8.62
N LEU A 242 12.79 -4.22 9.71
CA LEU A 242 13.17 -4.56 11.09
C LEU A 242 12.56 -5.88 11.59
N SER A 243 11.55 -6.40 10.88
CA SER A 243 10.95 -7.72 11.12
C SER A 243 11.73 -8.85 10.42
N HIS A 244 13.04 -8.64 10.17
CA HIS A 244 13.98 -9.57 9.53
C HIS A 244 15.17 -9.82 10.46
#